data_AF-A0A7J4SYU9-F1
#
_entry.id   AF-A0A7J4SYU9-F1
#
_cell.length_a   1.000
_cell.length_b   1.000
_cell.length_c   1.000
_cell.angle_alpha   90.00
_cell.angle_beta   90.00
_cell.angle_gamma   90.00
#
_symmetry.space_group_name_H-M   'P 1'
#
loop_
_entity.id
_entity.type
_entity.pdbx_description
1 polymer ?
#
loop_
_entity_poly.entity_id
_entity_poly.type
_entity_poly.pdbx_seq_one_letter_code
_entity_poly.pdbx_strand_id
1 'polypeptide(L)' 'MRVLVTGGAGFIGSNFAKKAKQQGWQVTVLDNLSTGHKSIVDELEKLGIKVIIGDIRNRELLSKEMLNCTAV' A
#
# COMPACT_ATOMS: atom_id res chain seq x y z
N MET A 1 -7.95 5.50 -10.67
CA MET A 1 -6.82 4.59 -11.00
C MET A 1 -6.67 3.54 -9.89
N ARG A 2 -6.20 2.32 -10.21
CA ARG A 2 -5.82 1.30 -9.23
C ARG A 2 -4.30 1.28 -9.07
N VAL A 3 -3.79 1.51 -7.85
CA VAL A 3 -2.36 1.62 -7.58
C VAL A 3 -1.98 0.73 -6.41
N LEU A 4 -0.89 -0.04 -6.59
CA LEU A 4 -0.26 -0.82 -5.53
C LEU A 4 0.97 -0.06 -5.02
N VAL A 5 0.99 0.36 -3.76
CA VAL A 5 2.12 1.06 -3.16
C VAL A 5 2.94 0.09 -2.32
N THR A 6 4.17 -0.20 -2.75
CA THR A 6 5.12 -0.96 -1.93
C THR A 6 5.80 -0.06 -0.91
N GLY A 7 6.02 -0.53 0.32
CA GLY A 7 6.62 0.31 1.36
C GLY A 7 5.68 1.42 1.86
N GLY A 8 4.37 1.24 1.67
CA GLY A 8 3.34 2.25 1.96
C GLY A 8 3.11 2.52 3.44
N ALA A 9 3.65 1.70 4.35
CA ALA A 9 3.65 1.98 5.79
C ALA A 9 4.92 2.74 6.24
N GLY A 10 5.81 3.11 5.32
CA GLY A 10 6.96 3.98 5.57
C GLY A 10 6.65 5.48 5.43
N PHE A 11 7.66 6.33 5.64
CA PHE A 11 7.50 7.79 5.63
C PHE A 11 6.99 8.34 4.28
N ILE A 12 7.66 8.00 3.18
CA ILE A 12 7.28 8.49 1.84
C ILE A 12 6.01 7.80 1.34
N GLY A 13 5.98 6.46 1.44
CA GLY A 13 4.89 5.65 0.92
C GLY A 13 3.53 5.97 1.55
N SER A 14 3.49 6.22 2.86
CA SER A 14 2.23 6.55 3.55
C SER A 14 1.69 7.92 3.13
N ASN A 15 2.57 8.92 3.00
CA ASN A 15 2.18 10.24 2.51
C ASN A 15 1.67 10.18 1.06
N PHE A 16 2.31 9.38 0.21
CA PHE A 16 1.82 9.15 -1.15
C PHE A 16 0.46 8.46 -1.16
N ALA A 17 0.30 7.36 -0.41
CA ALA A 17 -0.94 6.61 -0.33
C ALA A 17 -2.13 7.48 0.11
N LYS A 18 -1.93 8.34 1.13
CA LYS A 18 -2.92 9.32 1.59
C LYS A 18 -3.30 10.31 0.49
N LYS A 19 -2.31 10.92 -0.18
CA LYS A 19 -2.55 11.87 -1.27
C LYS A 19 -3.26 11.21 -2.46
N ALA A 20 -2.84 10.02 -2.87
CA ALA A 20 -3.46 9.25 -3.95
C ALA A 20 -4.93 8.92 -3.63
N LYS A 21 -5.22 8.53 -2.38
CA LYS A 21 -6.60 8.31 -1.92
C LYS A 21 -7.44 9.59 -1.98
N GLN A 22 -6.90 10.74 -1.57
CA GLN A 22 -7.57 12.04 -1.67
C GLN A 22 -7.88 12.44 -3.12
N GLN A 23 -7.06 12.00 -4.09
CA GLN A 23 -7.31 12.16 -5.53
C GLN A 23 -8.34 11.17 -6.09
N GLY A 24 -8.98 10.36 -5.24
CA GLY A 24 -10.01 9.39 -5.64
C GLY A 24 -9.45 8.08 -6.22
N TRP A 25 -8.17 7.78 -6.01
CA TRP A 25 -7.58 6.52 -6.49
C TRP A 25 -7.92 5.36 -5.55
N GLN A 26 -8.00 4.16 -6.13
CA GLN A 26 -8.07 2.91 -5.38
C GLN A 26 -6.64 2.49 -5.04
N VAL A 27 -6.27 2.71 -3.78
CA VAL A 27 -4.92 2.47 -3.27
C VAL A 27 -4.92 1.18 -2.47
N THR A 28 -3.98 0.30 -2.79
CA THR A 28 -3.60 -0.85 -1.96
C THR A 28 -2.14 -0.68 -1.55
N VAL A 29 -1.81 -0.96 -0.30
CA VAL A 29 -0.44 -0.91 0.23
C VAL A 29 0.05 -2.32 0.49
N LEU A 30 1.28 -2.63 0.06
CA LEU A 30 2.01 -3.85 0.41
C LEU A 30 3.27 -3.47 1.20
N ASP A 31 3.37 -3.91 2.44
CA ASP A 31 4.48 -3.56 3.32
C ASP A 31 4.80 -4.71 4.28
N ASN A 32 6.08 -4.95 4.56
CA ASN A 32 6.52 -6.01 5.48
C ASN A 32 6.79 -5.48 6.90
N LEU A 33 6.57 -4.18 7.14
CA LEU A 33 6.79 -3.47 8.40
C LEU A 33 8.23 -3.55 8.91
N SER A 34 9.23 -3.76 8.04
CA SER A 34 10.64 -3.81 8.47
C SER A 34 11.09 -2.49 9.10
N THR A 35 10.59 -1.37 8.56
CA THR A 35 10.77 0.00 9.09
C THR A 35 9.44 0.75 9.24
N GLY A 36 8.34 0.11 8.84
CA GLY A 36 6.99 0.67 8.96
C GLY A 36 6.42 0.49 10.37
N HIS A 37 5.44 1.31 10.71
CA HIS A 37 4.80 1.25 12.03
C HIS A 37 3.35 0.79 11.92
N LYS A 38 2.92 -0.04 12.88
CA LYS A 38 1.52 -0.50 12.97
C LYS A 38 0.52 0.67 13.06
N SER A 39 0.90 1.76 13.71
CA SER A 39 0.09 2.99 13.77
C SER A 39 -0.20 3.59 12.38
N ILE A 40 0.73 3.48 11.44
CA ILE A 40 0.54 3.96 10.06
C ILE A 40 -0.43 3.04 9.32
N VAL A 41 -0.35 1.72 9.54
CA VAL A 41 -1.31 0.76 9.00
C VAL A 41 -2.73 1.12 9.47
N ASP A 42 -2.93 1.28 10.77
CA ASP A 42 -4.23 1.63 11.35
C ASP A 42 -4.77 2.95 10.78
N GLU A 43 -3.90 3.94 10.54
CA GLU A 43 -4.28 5.21 9.92
C GLU A 43 -4.71 5.05 8.46
N LEU A 44 -3.97 4.28 7.67
CA LEU A 44 -4.30 4.01 6.26
C LEU A 44 -5.61 3.23 6.14
N GLU A 45 -5.83 2.22 6.97
CA GLU A 45 -7.08 1.45 6.99
C GLU A 45 -8.28 2.31 7.37
N LYS A 46 -8.14 3.23 8.33
CA LYS A 46 -9.18 4.22 8.67
C LYS A 46 -9.55 5.12 7.50
N LEU A 47 -8.62 5.39 6.59
CA LEU A 47 -8.87 6.13 5.34
C LEU A 47 -9.47 5.24 4.24
N GLY A 48 -9.78 3.97 4.53
CA GLY A 48 -10.28 3.01 3.57
C GLY A 48 -9.25 2.64 2.50
N ILE A 49 -7.97 2.61 2.87
CA ILE A 49 -6.87 2.08 2.05
C ILE A 49 -6.64 0.64 2.48
N LYS A 50 -6.63 -0.30 1.52
CA LYS A 50 -6.31 -1.70 1.80
C LYS A 50 -4.84 -1.81 2.14
N VAL A 51 -4.49 -2.41 3.28
CA VAL A 51 -3.10 -2.71 3.64
C VAL A 51 -2.88 -4.21 3.68
N ILE A 52 -1.80 -4.67 3.08
CA ILE A 52 -1.41 -6.07 2.99
C ILE A 52 -0.04 -6.20 3.64
N ILE A 53 0.02 -7.02 4.69
CA ILE A 53 1.28 -7.33 5.35
C ILE A 53 1.97 -8.45 4.58
N GLY A 54 3.11 -8.13 3.97
CA GLY A 54 3.85 -9.09 3.16
C GLY A 54 5.10 -8.49 2.53
N ASP A 55 5.96 -9.37 2.04
CA ASP A 55 7.24 -9.01 1.46
C ASP A 55 7.17 -9.00 -0.07
N ILE A 56 7.70 -7.94 -0.70
CA ILE A 56 7.75 -7.81 -2.15
C ILE A 56 8.60 -8.90 -2.83
N ARG A 57 9.47 -9.58 -2.07
CA ARG A 57 10.25 -10.73 -2.55
C ARG A 57 9.39 -11.99 -2.73
N ASN A 58 8.17 -12.02 -2.16
CA ASN A 58 7.20 -13.08 -2.45
C ASN A 58 6.55 -12.81 -3.82
N ARG A 59 7.07 -13.50 -4.86
CA ARG A 59 6.62 -13.34 -6.24
C ARG A 59 5.14 -13.67 -6.44
N GLU A 60 4.62 -14.70 -5.76
CA GLU A 60 3.23 -15.11 -5.89
C GLU A 60 2.29 -14.03 -5.33
N LEU A 61 2.60 -13.52 -4.14
CA LEU A 61 1.87 -12.42 -3.52
C LEU A 61 1.91 -11.16 -4.40
N LEU A 62 3.09 -10.78 -4.86
CA LEU A 62 3.27 -9.59 -5.69
C LEU A 62 2.48 -9.71 -7.00
N SER A 63 2.57 -10.87 -7.68
CA SER A 63 1.86 -11.11 -8.94
C SER A 63 0.34 -11.05 -8.76
N LYS A 64 -0.17 -11.61 -7.65
CA LYS A 64 -1.59 -11.57 -7.32
C LYS A 64 -2.08 -10.14 -7.06
N GLU A 65 -1.36 -9.36 -6.26
CA GLU A 65 -1.80 -8.03 -5.86
C GLU A 65 -1.53 -6.95 -6.93
N MET A 66 -0.59 -7.20 -7.85
CA MET A 66 -0.40 -6.37 -9.06
C MET A 66 -1.49 -6.59 -10.11
N LEU A 67 -2.25 -7.68 -10.03
CA LEU A 67 -3.28 -8.01 -11.02
C LEU A 67 -4.32 -6.88 -11.07
N ASN A 68 -4.51 -6.30 -12.26
CA ASN A 68 -5.43 -5.18 -12.53
C ASN A 68 -5.02 -3.82 -11.93
N CYS A 69 -3.79 -3.68 -11.44
CA CYS A 69 -3.20 -2.38 -11.14
C CYS A 69 -2.82 -1.66 -12.44
N THR A 70 -3.08 -0.36 -12.45
CA THR A 70 -2.65 0.56 -13.52
C THR A 70 -1.25 1.11 -13.30
N ALA A 71 -0.76 1.08 -12.05
CA ALA A 71 0.59 1.44 -11.67
C ALA A 71 0.98 0.73 -10.38
N VAL A 72 2.30 0.60 -10.17
CA VAL A 72 2.95 0.17 -8.92
C VAL A 72 3.90 1.28 -8.50
#